data_AF-A0A9X1QXZ4-F1
#
_entry.id   AF-A0A9X1QXZ4-F1
#
_cell.length_a   1.000
_cell.length_b   1.000
_cell.length_c   1.000
_cell.angle_alpha   90.00
_cell.angle_beta   90.00
_cell.angle_gamma   90.00
#
_symmetry.space_group_name_H-M   'P 1'
#
loop_
_entity.id
_entity.type
_entity.pdbx_description
1 polymer ?
#
loop_
_entity_poly.entity_id
_entity_poly.type
_entity_poly.pdbx_seq_one_letter_code
_entity_poly.pdbx_strand_id
1 'polypeptide(L)'
;MIQEIIEHIKTNPAGESVKSIVINGRDYELSCKWKKRVEISISPIQPILIETTFSSIRKTPFLSIIVRSPQYRLRGERTELTEKLLANKFTPALLHYPNSELSCKSSQISFTATLRKKHISQLEKMILYFEALVGTLK
;
A
#
# COMPACT_ATOMS: atom_id res chain seq x y z
N MET A 1 4.47 -0.28 -19.10
CA MET A 1 3.30 -0.05 -18.24
C MET A 1 3.59 0.84 -17.02
N ILE A 2 4.26 0.38 -15.95
CA ILE A 2 4.54 1.24 -14.78
C ILE A 2 5.43 2.44 -15.14
N GLN A 3 6.41 2.24 -16.03
CA GLN A 3 7.25 3.33 -16.54
C GLN A 3 6.44 4.42 -17.26
N GLU A 4 5.39 4.08 -17.99
CA GLU A 4 4.52 5.08 -18.63
C GLU A 4 3.82 5.95 -17.59
N ILE A 5 3.34 5.35 -16.48
CA ILE A 5 2.74 6.09 -15.37
C ILE A 5 3.79 7.03 -14.75
N ILE A 6 5.00 6.52 -14.50
CA ILE A 6 6.10 7.30 -13.93
C ILE A 6 6.45 8.50 -14.82
N GLU A 7 6.60 8.29 -16.12
CA GLU A 7 6.91 9.36 -17.08
C GLU A 7 5.75 10.36 -17.21
N HIS A 8 4.52 9.87 -17.22
CA HIS A 8 3.33 10.73 -17.24
C HIS A 8 3.26 11.62 -15.99
N ILE A 9 3.54 11.06 -14.80
CA ILE A 9 3.63 11.84 -13.56
C ILE A 9 4.75 12.87 -13.67
N LYS A 10 5.97 12.50 -14.09
CA LYS A 10 7.11 13.43 -14.17
C LYS A 10 6.78 14.64 -15.04
N THR A 11 6.23 14.40 -16.22
CA THR A 11 5.95 15.43 -17.24
C THR A 11 4.76 16.32 -16.91
N ASN A 12 3.74 15.83 -16.18
CA ASN A 12 2.52 16.60 -15.92
C ASN A 12 2.48 17.20 -14.50
N PRO A 13 2.12 18.49 -14.32
CA PRO A 13 2.10 19.13 -13.01
C PRO A 13 1.04 18.54 -12.06
N ALA A 14 -0.07 18.05 -12.62
CA ALA A 14 -1.13 17.37 -11.90
C ALA A 14 -1.83 16.35 -12.81
N GLY A 15 -2.52 15.40 -12.23
CA GLY A 15 -3.31 14.42 -12.97
C GLY A 15 -3.69 13.21 -12.13
N GLU A 16 -4.30 12.25 -12.79
CA GLU A 16 -4.61 10.93 -12.23
C GLU A 16 -4.35 9.85 -13.29
N SER A 17 -4.04 8.64 -12.81
CA SER A 17 -3.83 7.47 -13.64
C SER A 17 -4.30 6.25 -12.87
N VAL A 18 -5.14 5.46 -13.52
CA VAL A 18 -5.68 4.22 -12.99
C VAL A 18 -5.32 3.10 -13.95
N LYS A 19 -4.75 2.01 -13.43
CA LYS A 19 -4.34 0.84 -14.22
C LYS A 19 -4.64 -0.44 -13.47
N SER A 20 -5.17 -1.42 -14.19
CA SER A 20 -5.28 -2.79 -13.68
C SER A 20 -3.91 -3.46 -13.70
N ILE A 21 -3.58 -4.16 -12.62
CA ILE A 21 -2.37 -4.98 -12.47
C ILE A 21 -2.76 -6.34 -11.90
N VAL A 22 -2.01 -7.39 -12.22
CA VAL A 22 -2.26 -8.75 -11.72
C VAL A 22 -1.19 -9.11 -10.71
N ILE A 23 -1.61 -9.46 -9.49
CA ILE A 23 -0.72 -9.85 -8.39
C ILE A 23 -1.09 -11.26 -7.95
N ASN A 24 -0.17 -12.22 -8.12
CA ASN A 24 -0.37 -13.63 -7.78
C ASN A 24 -1.68 -14.22 -8.35
N GLY A 25 -2.03 -13.86 -9.59
CA GLY A 25 -3.23 -14.33 -10.28
C GLY A 25 -4.53 -13.67 -9.81
N ARG A 26 -4.46 -12.59 -9.02
CA ARG A 26 -5.61 -11.79 -8.60
C ARG A 26 -5.54 -10.40 -9.23
N ASP A 27 -6.70 -9.85 -9.59
CA ASP A 27 -6.81 -8.53 -10.20
C ASP A 27 -6.81 -7.42 -9.15
N TYR A 28 -5.91 -6.46 -9.36
CA TYR A 28 -5.76 -5.26 -8.56
C TYR A 28 -5.84 -4.02 -9.44
N GLU A 29 -6.22 -2.91 -8.84
CA GLU A 29 -6.17 -1.58 -9.41
C GLU A 29 -5.05 -0.79 -8.74
N LEU A 30 -4.14 -0.25 -9.54
CA LEU A 30 -3.18 0.77 -9.16
C LEU A 30 -3.75 2.14 -9.55
N SER A 31 -4.02 2.96 -8.55
CA SER A 31 -4.43 4.35 -8.73
C SER A 31 -3.34 5.30 -8.24
N CYS A 32 -2.98 6.26 -9.08
CA CYS A 32 -2.02 7.31 -8.79
C CYS A 32 -2.67 8.67 -9.05
N LYS A 33 -2.80 9.51 -8.03
CA LYS A 33 -3.30 10.89 -8.15
C LYS A 33 -2.21 11.86 -7.73
N TRP A 34 -1.90 12.86 -8.57
CA TRP A 34 -0.80 13.77 -8.28
C TRP A 34 -1.12 15.25 -8.48
N LYS A 35 -0.50 16.05 -7.61
CA LYS A 35 -0.25 17.49 -7.75
C LYS A 35 1.18 17.76 -7.29
N LYS A 36 1.37 18.25 -6.06
CA LYS A 36 2.69 18.36 -5.40
C LYS A 36 3.22 17.03 -4.87
N ARG A 37 2.32 16.17 -4.40
CA ARG A 37 2.59 14.81 -3.93
C ARG A 37 1.80 13.83 -4.79
N VAL A 38 2.24 12.59 -4.80
CA VAL A 38 1.60 11.48 -5.51
C VAL A 38 0.97 10.60 -4.45
N GLU A 39 -0.35 10.53 -4.46
CA GLU A 39 -1.15 9.58 -3.68
C GLU A 39 -1.23 8.28 -4.48
N ILE A 40 -0.89 7.18 -3.84
CA ILE A 40 -0.81 5.85 -4.45
C ILE A 40 -1.77 4.95 -3.70
N SER A 41 -2.59 4.20 -4.43
CA SER A 41 -3.47 3.16 -3.92
C SER A 41 -3.33 1.90 -4.75
N ILE A 42 -3.20 0.75 -4.09
CA ILE A 42 -3.27 -0.57 -4.69
C ILE A 42 -4.40 -1.32 -3.99
N SER A 43 -5.45 -1.67 -4.71
CA SER A 43 -6.66 -2.30 -4.14
C SER A 43 -7.19 -3.41 -5.04
N PRO A 44 -7.78 -4.48 -4.49
CA PRO A 44 -8.41 -5.53 -5.29
C PRO A 44 -9.58 -4.95 -6.11
N ILE A 45 -9.78 -5.43 -7.34
CA ILE A 45 -10.89 -4.99 -8.21
C ILE A 45 -12.22 -5.63 -7.79
N GLN A 46 -12.18 -6.80 -7.15
CA GLN A 46 -13.40 -7.55 -6.82
C GLN A 46 -14.24 -6.84 -5.75
N PRO A 47 -15.54 -6.62 -5.99
CA PRO A 47 -16.42 -5.99 -5.02
C PRO A 47 -16.61 -6.88 -3.80
N ILE A 48 -16.54 -6.26 -2.63
CA ILE A 48 -16.79 -6.92 -1.36
C ILE A 48 -18.30 -6.96 -1.16
N LEU A 49 -18.90 -8.11 -1.47
CA LEU A 49 -20.35 -8.34 -1.45
C LEU A 49 -20.94 -8.47 -0.03
N ILE A 50 -20.13 -8.42 1.03
CA ILE A 50 -20.55 -8.72 2.41
C ILE A 50 -20.03 -7.65 3.37
N GLU A 51 -20.87 -7.22 4.33
CA GLU A 51 -20.42 -6.45 5.50
C GLU A 51 -19.36 -7.25 6.25
N THR A 52 -18.16 -6.71 6.32
CA THR A 52 -16.97 -7.46 6.71
C THR A 52 -16.07 -6.64 7.60
N THR A 53 -15.41 -7.33 8.52
CA THR A 53 -14.52 -6.75 9.50
C THR A 53 -13.37 -6.05 8.78
N PHE A 54 -13.18 -4.78 9.12
CA PHE A 54 -12.14 -3.93 8.57
C PHE A 54 -11.04 -3.77 9.60
N SER A 55 -9.80 -4.00 9.15
CA SER A 55 -8.62 -3.75 9.97
C SER A 55 -7.56 -3.02 9.16
N SER A 56 -6.82 -2.11 9.79
CA SER A 56 -5.72 -1.42 9.12
C SER A 56 -4.49 -1.24 10.00
N ILE A 57 -3.33 -1.30 9.37
CA ILE A 57 -2.02 -1.20 9.99
C ILE A 57 -1.35 0.06 9.46
N ARG A 58 -1.00 0.96 10.38
CA ARG A 58 -0.26 2.20 10.08
C ARG A 58 0.95 2.34 10.98
N LYS A 59 2.00 3.00 10.50
CA LYS A 59 3.15 3.37 11.34
C LYS A 59 2.73 4.44 12.35
N THR A 60 3.11 4.29 13.62
CA THR A 60 2.90 5.33 14.63
C THR A 60 4.07 6.32 14.63
N PRO A 61 3.84 7.61 14.36
CA PRO A 61 4.93 8.57 14.28
C PRO A 61 5.56 8.89 15.64
N PHE A 62 4.77 8.93 16.72
CA PHE A 62 5.22 9.48 18.02
C PHE A 62 5.96 8.50 18.93
N LEU A 63 5.64 7.21 18.91
CA LEU A 63 6.25 6.22 19.83
C LEU A 63 7.61 5.70 19.35
N SER A 64 7.93 5.86 18.06
CA SER A 64 9.20 5.37 17.49
C SER A 64 10.45 6.08 18.04
N ILE A 65 10.30 7.27 18.63
CA ILE A 65 11.39 8.06 19.22
C ILE A 65 11.87 7.43 20.53
N ILE A 66 10.98 6.81 21.29
CA ILE A 66 11.27 6.28 22.64
C ILE A 66 11.84 4.86 22.56
N VAL A 67 11.32 4.03 21.65
CA VAL A 67 11.56 2.56 21.70
C VAL A 67 12.60 2.08 20.69
N ARG A 68 13.27 2.98 19.95
CA ARG A 68 14.27 2.70 18.89
C ARG A 68 13.82 1.67 17.83
N SER A 69 12.54 1.31 17.80
CA SER A 69 11.93 0.38 16.86
C SER A 69 10.66 0.99 16.26
N PRO A 70 10.36 0.73 14.98
CA PRO A 70 9.13 1.20 14.37
C PRO A 70 7.95 0.50 15.05
N GLN A 71 7.06 1.30 15.62
CA GLN A 71 5.79 0.80 16.14
C GLN A 71 4.70 0.94 15.09
N TYR A 72 3.81 -0.05 15.07
CA TYR A 72 2.65 -0.09 14.18
C TYR A 72 1.39 -0.07 15.03
N ARG A 73 0.40 0.71 14.60
CA ARG A 73 -0.94 0.71 15.19
C ARG A 73 -1.86 -0.11 14.30
N LEU A 74 -2.47 -1.12 14.89
CA LEU A 74 -3.63 -1.80 14.35
C LEU A 74 -4.89 -1.01 14.74
N ARG A 75 -5.75 -0.72 13.76
CA ARG A 75 -7.11 -0.23 13.97
C ARG A 75 -8.08 -1.30 13.47
N GLY A 76 -9.10 -1.63 14.24
CA GLY A 76 -10.04 -2.70 13.88
C GLY A 76 -9.72 -4.01 14.59
N GLU A 77 -10.27 -5.10 14.08
CA GLU A 77 -10.17 -6.42 14.71
C GLU A 77 -8.82 -7.08 14.44
N ARG A 78 -8.26 -7.73 15.44
CA ARG A 78 -7.05 -8.54 15.31
C ARG A 78 -7.44 -9.90 14.76
N THR A 79 -7.08 -10.17 13.51
CA THR A 79 -7.32 -11.42 12.79
C THR A 79 -6.02 -12.13 12.44
N GLU A 80 -6.08 -13.41 12.08
CA GLU A 80 -4.91 -14.18 11.62
C GLU A 80 -4.19 -13.47 10.47
N LEU A 81 -4.92 -12.86 9.54
CA LEU A 81 -4.33 -12.10 8.43
C LEU A 81 -3.55 -10.88 8.92
N THR A 82 -4.09 -10.12 9.88
CA THR A 82 -3.39 -8.95 10.44
C THR A 82 -2.12 -9.35 11.19
N GLU A 83 -2.11 -10.52 11.84
CA GLU A 83 -0.90 -11.07 12.48
C GLU A 83 0.14 -11.48 11.44
N LYS A 84 -0.28 -12.20 10.39
CA LYS A 84 0.62 -12.57 9.28
C LYS A 84 1.21 -11.34 8.61
N LEU A 85 0.44 -10.25 8.48
CA LEU A 85 0.94 -8.98 7.98
C LEU A 85 1.97 -8.35 8.92
N LEU A 86 1.71 -8.27 10.22
CA LEU A 86 2.64 -7.68 11.19
C LEU A 86 3.96 -8.45 11.26
N ALA A 87 3.92 -9.78 11.15
CA ALA A 87 5.10 -10.64 11.13
C ALA A 87 5.85 -10.62 9.78
N ASN A 88 5.28 -10.01 8.73
CA ASN A 88 5.85 -10.07 7.40
C ASN A 88 7.03 -9.11 7.21
N LYS A 89 8.13 -9.59 6.65
CA LYS A 89 9.34 -8.78 6.36
C LYS A 89 9.11 -7.61 5.39
N PHE A 90 8.09 -7.67 4.54
CA PHE A 90 7.77 -6.60 3.58
C PHE A 90 6.86 -5.51 4.17
N THR A 91 6.14 -5.81 5.25
CA THR A 91 5.27 -4.84 5.94
C THR A 91 6.05 -3.62 6.42
N PRO A 92 7.21 -3.74 7.11
CA PRO A 92 8.03 -2.59 7.47
C PRO A 92 8.48 -1.73 6.30
N ALA A 93 8.79 -2.36 5.16
CA ALA A 93 9.25 -1.65 3.96
C ALA A 93 8.12 -0.83 3.33
N LEU A 94 6.91 -1.37 3.26
CA LEU A 94 5.72 -0.68 2.78
C LEU A 94 5.25 0.42 3.75
N LEU A 95 5.36 0.17 5.05
CA LEU A 95 4.96 1.14 6.08
C LEU A 95 6.03 2.19 6.39
N HIS A 96 7.17 2.16 5.69
CA HIS A 96 8.19 3.20 5.78
C HIS A 96 7.78 4.49 5.07
N TYR A 97 6.90 4.38 4.08
CA TYR A 97 6.52 5.52 3.25
C TYR A 97 5.57 6.49 3.98
N PRO A 98 5.60 7.79 3.64
CA PRO A 98 4.68 8.75 4.24
C PRO A 98 3.21 8.38 3.99
N ASN A 99 2.37 8.56 5.02
CA ASN A 99 0.93 8.25 4.99
C ASN A 99 0.61 6.83 4.51
N SER A 100 1.53 5.88 4.70
CA SER A 100 1.31 4.51 4.29
C SER A 100 0.32 3.78 5.18
N GLU A 101 -0.52 2.96 4.58
CA GLU A 101 -1.46 2.09 5.27
C GLU A 101 -1.60 0.76 4.53
N LEU A 102 -1.61 -0.34 5.30
CA LEU A 102 -2.09 -1.64 4.84
C LEU A 102 -3.47 -1.87 5.43
N SER A 103 -4.46 -2.11 4.59
CA SER A 103 -5.84 -2.34 4.99
C SER A 103 -6.26 -3.76 4.61
N CYS A 104 -6.99 -4.40 5.51
CA CYS A 104 -7.58 -5.72 5.33
C CYS A 104 -9.09 -5.60 5.35
N LYS A 105 -9.75 -6.18 4.35
CA LYS A 105 -11.20 -6.33 4.32
C LYS A 105 -11.52 -7.65 3.61
N SER A 106 -12.27 -8.54 4.26
CA SER A 106 -12.67 -9.84 3.68
C SER A 106 -11.51 -10.70 3.18
N SER A 107 -10.40 -10.75 3.94
CA SER A 107 -9.17 -11.43 3.53
C SER A 107 -8.47 -10.85 2.28
N GLN A 108 -8.95 -9.73 1.77
CA GLN A 108 -8.28 -8.95 0.74
C GLN A 108 -7.44 -7.86 1.39
N ILE A 109 -6.34 -7.52 0.72
CA ILE A 109 -5.35 -6.59 1.23
C ILE A 109 -5.26 -5.43 0.26
N SER A 110 -5.30 -4.21 0.78
CA SER A 110 -5.05 -2.98 0.03
C SER A 110 -3.88 -2.23 0.65
N PHE A 111 -3.20 -1.44 -0.16
CA PHE A 111 -2.10 -0.60 0.26
C PHE A 111 -2.31 0.83 -0.23
N THR A 112 -2.05 1.81 0.64
CA THR A 112 -1.96 3.21 0.24
C THR A 112 -0.67 3.82 0.72
N ALA A 113 -0.16 4.84 0.02
CA ALA A 113 1.00 5.62 0.44
C ALA A 113 1.04 6.99 -0.26
N THR A 114 1.94 7.84 0.19
CA THR A 114 2.24 9.13 -0.46
C THR A 114 3.71 9.24 -0.81
N LEU A 115 4.02 9.66 -2.04
CA LEU A 115 5.36 10.03 -2.48
C LEU A 115 5.47 11.52 -2.79
N ARG A 116 6.67 12.08 -2.63
CA ARG A 116 7.00 13.34 -3.30
C ARG A 116 7.19 13.05 -4.78
N LYS A 117 6.74 13.93 -5.66
CA LYS A 117 6.85 13.76 -7.12
C LYS A 117 8.28 13.41 -7.58
N LYS A 118 9.30 14.03 -6.99
CA LYS A 118 10.73 13.75 -7.29
C LYS A 118 11.20 12.34 -6.94
N HIS A 119 10.46 11.59 -6.13
CA HIS A 119 10.78 10.22 -5.73
C HIS A 119 9.87 9.18 -6.38
N ILE A 120 9.15 9.55 -7.45
CA ILE A 120 8.19 8.66 -8.11
C ILE A 120 8.84 7.38 -8.68
N SER A 121 10.15 7.38 -8.93
CA SER A 121 10.89 6.16 -9.28
C SER A 121 10.80 5.05 -8.22
N GLN A 122 10.40 5.38 -6.98
CA GLN A 122 10.16 4.39 -5.93
C GLN A 122 8.83 3.63 -6.09
N LEU A 123 7.96 4.03 -7.01
CA LEU A 123 6.67 3.37 -7.25
C LEU A 123 6.84 1.90 -7.65
N GLU A 124 7.79 1.59 -8.55
CA GLU A 124 8.09 0.21 -8.93
C GLU A 124 8.47 -0.63 -7.71
N LYS A 125 9.31 -0.08 -6.83
CA LYS A 125 9.75 -0.76 -5.61
C LYS A 125 8.61 -0.98 -4.63
N MET A 126 7.66 -0.05 -4.51
CA MET A 126 6.45 -0.23 -3.70
C MET A 126 5.60 -1.38 -4.22
N ILE A 127 5.39 -1.44 -5.54
CA ILE A 127 4.58 -2.49 -6.17
C ILE A 127 5.24 -3.85 -5.95
N LEU A 128 6.57 -3.97 -6.18
CA LEU A 128 7.32 -5.20 -5.92
C LEU A 128 7.22 -5.67 -4.46
N TYR A 129 7.31 -4.74 -3.50
CA TYR A 129 7.14 -5.08 -2.08
C TYR A 129 5.72 -5.53 -1.76
N PHE A 130 4.72 -4.92 -2.38
CA PHE A 130 3.32 -5.32 -2.19
C PHE A 130 3.04 -6.70 -2.81
N GLU A 131 3.54 -6.96 -4.02
CA GLU A 131 3.45 -8.27 -4.67
C GLU A 131 4.09 -9.37 -3.82
N ALA A 132 5.29 -9.11 -3.29
CA ALA A 132 6.01 -10.04 -2.44
C ALA A 132 5.30 -10.27 -1.10
N LEU A 133 4.75 -9.21 -0.49
CA LEU A 133 3.90 -9.31 0.70
C LEU A 133 2.72 -10.25 0.44
N VAL A 134 1.90 -9.97 -0.56
CA VAL A 134 0.72 -10.80 -0.90
C VAL A 134 1.14 -12.25 -1.20
N GLY A 135 2.27 -12.45 -1.88
CA GLY A 135 2.76 -13.78 -2.26
C GLY A 135 3.17 -14.66 -1.08
N THR A 136 3.56 -14.03 0.03
CA THR A 136 3.98 -14.72 1.28
C THR A 136 2.83 -15.01 2.26
N LEU A 137 1.62 -14.54 1.97
CA LEU A 137 0.44 -14.70 2.85
C LEU A 137 -0.44 -15.91 2.45
N LYS A 138 0.12 -16.85 1.67
CA LYS A 138 -0.54 -18.10 1.29
C LYS A 138 -0.77 -19.01 2.49
#